data_AF-A0A5J4ZH11-F1
#
_entry.id   AF-A0A5J4ZH11-F1
#
_cell.length_a   1.000
_cell.length_b   1.000
_cell.length_c   1.000
_cell.angle_alpha   90.00
_cell.angle_beta   90.00
_cell.angle_gamma   90.00
#
_symmetry.space_group_name_H-M   'P 1'
#
loop_
_entity.id
_entity.type
_entity.pdbx_description
1 polymer ?
#
loop_
_entity_poly.entity_id
_entity_poly.type
_entity_poly.pdbx_seq_one_letter_code
_entity_poly.pdbx_strand_id
1 'polypeptide(L)'
;MASGTASEALRDRVSRLENFVGVPEDDGAVPLSVSTEQHAIELVDLRRILDDFMTESSARITNIMEDVIDQSKKEGKKKTGMLSALQVKTGLRKGEETYLATLVEIKPDTTDGSS
;
A
#
# COMPACT_ATOMS: atom_id res chain seq x y z
N MET A 1 -41.21 54.57 47.35
CA MET A 1 -40.18 53.95 48.24
C MET A 1 -39.81 52.52 47.78
N ALA A 2 -39.76 52.21 46.47
CA ALA A 2 -39.53 50.83 45.97
C ALA A 2 -38.21 50.64 45.20
N SER A 3 -37.39 51.70 45.07
CA SER A 3 -36.13 51.65 44.30
C SER A 3 -34.92 51.19 45.12
N GLY A 4 -35.00 51.22 46.46
CA GLY A 4 -33.87 50.86 47.33
C GLY A 4 -33.71 49.34 47.54
N THR A 5 -34.82 48.60 47.55
CA THR A 5 -34.84 47.16 47.83
C THR A 5 -34.30 46.32 46.67
N ALA A 6 -34.55 46.72 45.43
CA ALA A 6 -34.04 46.02 44.25
C ALA A 6 -32.52 46.20 44.07
N SER A 7 -31.98 47.39 44.34
CA SER A 7 -30.54 47.66 44.25
C SER A 7 -29.75 46.97 45.35
N GLU A 8 -30.32 46.87 46.54
CA GLU A 8 -29.70 46.18 47.67
C GLU A 8 -29.68 44.65 47.45
N ALA A 9 -30.78 44.08 46.95
CA ALA A 9 -30.84 42.69 46.55
C ALA A 9 -29.86 42.36 45.40
N LEU A 10 -29.68 43.28 44.45
CA LEU A 10 -28.70 43.12 43.37
C LEU A 10 -27.27 43.14 43.93
N ARG A 11 -26.98 44.04 44.86
CA ARG A 11 -25.66 44.14 45.50
C ARG A 11 -25.33 42.91 46.35
N ASP A 12 -26.28 42.40 47.12
CA ASP A 12 -26.13 41.16 47.89
C ASP A 12 -25.86 39.96 46.96
N ARG A 13 -26.55 39.89 45.82
CA ARG A 13 -26.31 38.85 44.80
C ARG A 13 -24.92 38.95 44.16
N VAL A 14 -24.45 40.17 43.87
CA VAL A 14 -23.10 40.39 43.31
C VAL A 14 -22.03 40.02 44.34
N SER A 15 -22.17 40.41 45.60
CA SER A 15 -21.20 40.05 46.64
C SER A 15 -21.18 38.55 46.98
N ARG A 16 -22.31 37.84 46.84
CA ARG A 16 -22.34 36.37 46.91
C ARG A 16 -21.63 35.73 45.73
N LEU A 17 -21.77 36.29 44.53
CA LEU A 17 -21.08 35.80 43.33
C LEU A 17 -19.57 36.03 43.43
N GLU A 18 -19.13 37.17 43.95
CA GLU A 18 -17.71 37.47 44.19
C GLU A 18 -17.10 36.53 45.23
N ASN A 19 -17.85 36.12 46.26
CA ASN A 19 -17.43 35.06 47.19
C ASN A 19 -17.41 33.66 46.56
N PHE A 20 -18.34 33.37 45.64
CA PHE A 20 -18.38 32.08 44.93
C PHE A 20 -17.27 31.96 43.87
N VAL A 21 -16.85 33.10 43.31
CA VAL A 21 -15.66 33.29 42.47
C VAL A 21 -14.43 33.59 43.37
N GLY A 22 -14.50 33.23 44.65
CA GLY A 22 -13.34 33.10 45.50
C GLY A 22 -12.30 32.21 44.82
N VAL A 23 -11.06 32.69 44.84
CA VAL A 23 -9.84 32.04 44.35
C VAL A 23 -9.96 30.51 44.45
N PRO A 24 -9.74 29.75 43.35
CA PRO A 24 -9.73 28.29 43.45
C PRO A 24 -8.73 27.91 44.55
N GLU A 25 -9.23 27.34 45.63
CA GLU A 25 -8.39 26.77 46.66
C GLU A 25 -7.55 25.68 45.97
N ASP A 26 -6.24 25.92 45.98
CA ASP A 26 -5.16 25.10 45.43
C ASP A 26 -5.00 23.78 46.20
N ASP A 27 -6.11 23.07 46.43
CA ASP A 27 -6.13 21.87 47.28
C ASP A 27 -6.66 20.65 46.50
N GLY A 28 -5.88 20.27 45.48
CA GLY A 28 -6.00 18.96 44.82
C GLY A 28 -6.35 18.98 43.33
N ALA A 29 -6.50 20.15 42.71
CA ALA A 29 -6.61 20.23 41.25
C ALA A 29 -5.21 20.05 40.64
N VAL A 30 -4.95 18.88 40.06
CA VAL A 30 -3.80 18.67 39.18
C VAL A 30 -3.76 19.85 38.19
N PRO A 31 -2.68 20.64 38.14
CA PRO A 31 -2.62 21.80 37.27
C PRO A 31 -2.96 21.38 35.84
N LEU A 32 -3.80 22.15 35.14
CA LEU A 32 -4.13 21.89 33.72
C LEU A 32 -2.87 21.68 32.87
N SER A 33 -1.76 22.33 33.23
CA SER A 33 -0.43 22.12 32.64
C SER A 33 0.04 20.66 32.74
N VAL A 34 -0.15 19.99 33.88
CA VAL A 34 0.21 18.58 34.09
C VAL A 34 -0.69 17.65 33.27
N SER A 35 -1.99 17.96 33.13
CA SER A 35 -2.91 17.20 32.25
C SER A 35 -2.58 17.37 30.77
N THR A 36 -2.23 18.58 30.33
CA THR A 36 -1.81 18.82 28.94
C THR A 36 -0.45 18.21 28.61
N GLU A 37 0.44 18.09 29.60
CA GLU A 37 1.75 17.45 29.44
C GLU A 37 1.64 15.91 29.31
N GLN A 38 0.73 15.28 30.06
CA GLN A 38 0.40 13.85 29.89
C GLN A 38 -0.18 13.54 28.49
N HIS A 39 -1.11 14.35 28.00
CA HIS A 39 -1.65 14.17 26.65
C HIS A 39 -0.63 14.48 25.54
N ALA A 40 0.34 15.37 25.78
CA ALA A 40 1.43 15.61 24.83
C ALA A 40 2.36 14.40 24.71
N ILE A 41 2.65 13.69 25.81
CA ILE A 41 3.45 12.46 25.82
C ILE A 41 2.73 11.34 25.03
N GLU A 42 1.42 11.20 25.20
CA GLU A 42 0.60 10.24 24.44
C GLU A 42 0.61 10.50 22.92
N LEU A 43 0.58 11.77 22.51
CA LEU A 43 0.63 12.14 21.09
C LEU A 43 2.00 11.89 20.45
N VAL A 44 3.09 12.09 21.21
CA VAL A 44 4.46 11.78 20.76
C VAL A 44 4.63 10.28 20.59
N ASP A 45 4.12 9.47 21.52
CA ASP A 45 4.16 8.01 21.41
C ASP A 45 3.32 7.49 20.25
N LEU A 46 2.12 8.05 20.03
CA LEU A 46 1.28 7.70 18.89
C LEU A 46 1.95 8.05 17.55
N ARG A 47 2.64 9.19 17.48
CA ARG A 47 3.42 9.57 16.29
C ARG A 47 4.50 8.55 16.00
N ARG A 48 5.25 8.12 17.03
CA ARG A 48 6.28 7.10 16.89
C ARG A 48 5.71 5.77 16.41
N ILE A 49 4.60 5.31 16.99
CA ILE A 49 3.92 4.07 16.57
C ILE A 49 3.51 4.13 15.09
N LEU A 50 2.97 5.28 14.65
CA LEU A 50 2.60 5.47 13.25
C LEU A 50 3.82 5.47 12.33
N ASP A 51 4.89 6.16 12.70
CA ASP A 51 6.11 6.21 11.89
C ASP A 51 6.77 4.82 11.78
N ASP A 52 6.81 4.05 12.88
CA ASP A 52 7.32 2.67 12.90
C ASP A 52 6.45 1.76 12.01
N PHE A 53 5.13 1.84 12.13
CA PHE A 53 4.20 1.07 11.30
C PHE A 53 4.33 1.41 9.81
N MET A 54 4.43 2.69 9.46
CA MET A 54 4.63 3.13 8.08
C MET A 54 5.98 2.66 7.53
N THR A 55 7.03 2.69 8.34
CA THR A 55 8.36 2.20 7.96
C THR A 55 8.33 0.69 7.71
N GLU A 56 7.79 -0.10 8.64
CA GLU A 56 7.69 -1.55 8.51
C GLU A 56 6.83 -1.97 7.30
N SER A 57 5.66 -1.35 7.14
CA SER A 57 4.76 -1.64 6.03
C SER A 57 5.39 -1.29 4.68
N SER A 58 6.09 -0.16 4.57
CA SER A 58 6.79 0.22 3.33
C SER A 58 7.90 -0.77 2.94
N ALA A 59 8.66 -1.27 3.92
CA ALA A 59 9.67 -2.29 3.70
C ALA A 59 9.04 -3.61 3.24
N ARG A 60 7.94 -4.04 3.87
CA ARG A 60 7.19 -5.23 3.47
C ARG A 60 6.63 -5.11 2.06
N ILE A 61 6.04 -3.97 1.69
CA ILE A 61 5.52 -3.72 0.35
C ILE A 61 6.64 -3.80 -0.69
N THR A 62 7.80 -3.23 -0.39
CA THR A 62 8.98 -3.27 -1.28
C THR A 62 9.41 -4.70 -1.56
N ASN A 63 9.54 -5.53 -0.52
CA ASN A 63 9.91 -6.94 -0.66
C ASN A 63 8.89 -7.72 -1.51
N ILE A 64 7.60 -7.51 -1.27
CA ILE A 64 6.53 -8.15 -2.07
C ILE A 64 6.62 -7.73 -3.54
N MET A 65 6.87 -6.45 -3.80
CA MET A 65 6.96 -5.92 -5.16
C MET A 65 8.16 -6.52 -5.91
N GLU A 66 9.31 -6.65 -5.25
CA GLU A 66 10.50 -7.31 -5.80
C GLU A 66 10.20 -8.78 -6.16
N ASP A 67 9.58 -9.53 -5.24
CA ASP A 67 9.19 -10.93 -5.47
C ASP A 67 8.25 -11.08 -6.67
N VAL A 68 7.25 -10.20 -6.80
CA VAL A 68 6.30 -10.21 -7.93
C VAL A 68 7.01 -9.92 -9.25
N ILE A 69 7.91 -8.94 -9.27
CA ILE A 69 8.70 -8.61 -10.47
C ILE A 69 9.54 -9.81 -10.89
N ASP A 70 10.19 -10.48 -9.95
CA ASP A 70 11.02 -11.65 -10.25
C ASP A 70 10.23 -12.86 -10.75
N GLN A 71 9.03 -13.08 -10.19
CA GLN A 71 8.10 -14.10 -10.70
C GLN A 71 7.67 -13.78 -12.13
N SER A 72 7.28 -12.54 -12.42
CA SER A 72 6.85 -12.12 -13.77
C SER A 72 7.96 -12.30 -14.82
N LYS A 73 9.23 -11.99 -14.48
CA LYS A 73 10.39 -12.19 -15.36
C LYS A 73 10.62 -13.67 -15.65
N LYS A 74 10.47 -14.54 -14.66
CA LYS A 74 10.62 -16.00 -14.81
C LYS A 74 9.54 -16.57 -15.74
N GLU A 75 8.30 -16.11 -15.62
CA GLU A 75 7.19 -16.54 -16.48
C GLU A 75 7.36 -16.06 -17.93
N GLY A 76 7.77 -14.79 -18.14
CA GLY A 76 8.05 -14.26 -19.47
C GLY A 76 9.14 -15.05 -20.21
N LYS A 77 10.23 -15.42 -19.52
CA LYS A 77 11.30 -16.26 -20.10
C LYS A 77 10.80 -17.65 -20.50
N LYS A 78 9.96 -18.29 -19.67
CA LYS A 78 9.37 -19.61 -19.99
C LYS A 78 8.51 -19.56 -21.25
N LYS A 79 7.66 -18.54 -21.38
CA LYS A 79 6.77 -18.36 -22.55
C LYS A 79 7.57 -18.16 -23.84
N THR A 80 8.57 -17.29 -23.83
CA THR A 80 9.42 -17.03 -25.00
C THR A 80 10.24 -18.26 -25.40
N GLY A 81 10.75 -19.03 -24.43
CA GLY A 81 11.44 -20.30 -24.69
C GLY A 81 10.54 -21.33 -25.37
N MET A 82 9.28 -21.45 -24.92
CA MET A 82 8.30 -22.36 -25.52
C MET A 82 7.96 -21.98 -26.97
N LEU A 83 7.76 -20.69 -27.24
CA LEU A 83 7.50 -20.19 -28.61
C LEU A 83 8.66 -20.48 -29.56
N SER A 84 9.90 -20.29 -29.10
CA SER A 84 11.10 -20.57 -29.89
C SER A 84 11.20 -22.07 -30.24
N ALA A 85 10.94 -22.95 -29.26
CA ALA A 85 10.94 -24.39 -29.49
C ALA A 85 9.84 -24.84 -30.48
N LEU A 86 8.65 -24.22 -30.41
CA LEU A 86 7.56 -24.46 -31.37
C LEU A 86 7.94 -24.06 -32.80
N GLN A 87 8.60 -22.91 -32.98
CA GLN A 87 9.08 -22.45 -34.29
C GLN A 87 10.13 -23.40 -34.87
N VAL A 88 11.13 -23.81 -34.08
CA VAL A 88 12.17 -24.77 -34.50
C VAL A 88 11.54 -26.11 -34.91
N LYS A 89 10.63 -26.67 -34.10
CA LYS A 89 9.95 -27.93 -34.42
C LYS A 89 9.13 -27.84 -35.71
N THR A 90 8.49 -26.71 -35.95
CA THR A 90 7.71 -26.47 -37.17
C THR A 90 8.61 -26.36 -38.39
N GLY A 91 9.73 -25.64 -38.27
CA GLY A 91 10.75 -25.54 -39.31
C GLY A 91 11.35 -26.89 -39.69
N LEU A 92 11.70 -27.73 -38.70
CA LEU A 92 12.25 -29.07 -38.93
C LEU A 92 11.27 -29.98 -39.69
N ARG A 93 9.99 -30.03 -39.28
CA ARG A 93 8.96 -30.78 -40.00
C ARG A 93 8.79 -30.32 -41.44
N LYS A 94 8.78 -29.00 -41.66
CA LYS A 94 8.71 -28.46 -43.02
C LYS A 94 9.93 -28.85 -43.86
N GLY A 95 11.12 -28.88 -43.26
CA GLY A 95 12.35 -29.36 -43.90
C GLY A 95 12.28 -30.84 -44.27
N GLU A 96 11.75 -31.69 -43.38
CA GLU A 96 11.52 -33.11 -43.62
C GLU A 96 10.55 -33.35 -44.78
N GLU A 97 9.40 -32.67 -44.78
CA GLU A 97 8.41 -32.75 -45.87
C GLU A 97 9.01 -32.31 -47.21
N THR A 98 9.80 -31.23 -47.19
CA THR A 98 10.47 -30.72 -48.41
C THR A 98 11.47 -31.74 -48.93
N TYR A 99 12.30 -32.32 -48.05
CA TYR A 99 13.26 -33.35 -48.44
C TYR A 99 12.57 -34.58 -49.04
N LEU A 100 11.50 -35.09 -48.40
CA LEU A 100 10.71 -36.20 -48.92
C LEU A 100 10.07 -35.87 -50.28
N ALA A 101 9.53 -34.66 -50.47
CA ALA A 101 8.97 -34.22 -51.74
C ALA A 101 10.03 -34.19 -52.86
N THR A 102 11.23 -33.64 -52.58
CA THR A 102 12.32 -33.63 -53.56
C THR A 102 12.79 -35.03 -53.94
N LEU A 103 12.85 -35.97 -53.00
CA LEU A 103 13.21 -37.36 -53.29
C LEU A 103 12.16 -38.07 -54.16
N VAL A 104 10.88 -37.71 -54.02
CA VAL A 104 9.80 -38.25 -54.86
C VAL A 104 9.86 -37.67 -56.28
N GLU A 105 10.16 -36.37 -56.44
CA GLU A 105 10.31 -35.72 -57.75
C GLU A 105 11.55 -36.20 -58.52
N ILE A 106 12.62 -36.63 -57.84
CA ILE A 106 13.84 -37.15 -58.47
C ILE A 106 13.69 -38.62 -58.91
N LYS A 107 12.50 -39.22 -58.82
CA LYS A 107 12.27 -40.54 -59.44
C LYS A 107 12.70 -40.47 -60.92
N PRO A 108 13.66 -41.28 -61.36
CA PRO A 108 14.07 -41.25 -62.75
C PRO A 108 12.87 -41.71 -63.56
N ASP A 109 12.42 -40.86 -64.50
CA ASP A 109 11.59 -41.34 -65.57
C ASP A 109 12.35 -42.49 -66.22
N THR A 110 11.89 -43.71 -66.00
CA THR A 110 12.17 -44.82 -66.90
C THR A 110 11.47 -44.46 -68.20
N THR A 111 12.10 -43.57 -68.97
CA THR A 111 11.87 -43.45 -70.40
C THR A 111 12.36 -44.77 -70.97
N ASP A 112 11.47 -45.75 -70.98
CA ASP A 112 11.55 -46.92 -71.84
C ASP A 112 11.26 -46.42 -73.25
N GLY A 113 12.23 -45.70 -73.80
CA GLY A 113 12.36 -45.46 -75.22
C GLY A 113 13.35 -46.47 -75.76
N SER A 114 12.87 -47.56 -76.35
CA SER A 114 13.48 -48.11 -77.56
C SER A 114 12.69 -49.30 -78.12
N SER A 115 12.21 -49.07 -79.35
CA SER A 115 11.98 -50.01 -80.46
C SER A 115 10.82 -51.00 -80.43
#